data_AF-A0A2V3DXX9-F1
#
_entry.id   AF-A0A2V3DXX9-F1
#
_cell.length_a   1.000
_cell.length_b   1.000
_cell.length_c   1.000
_cell.angle_alpha   90.00
_cell.angle_beta   90.00
_cell.angle_gamma   90.00
#
_symmetry.space_group_name_H-M   'P 1'
#
loop_
_entity.id
_entity.type
_entity.pdbx_description
1 polymer ?
#
loop_
_entity_poly.entity_id
_entity_poly.type
_entity_poly.pdbx_seq_one_letter_code
_entity_poly.pdbx_strand_id
1 'polypeptide(L)'
;MSAPTFTADAFRHLARSSPWRWQSVRFELHRKFPNSVYGGSGNSWVPLAVTGAEVKTTPGIDERTRGLLEDKDPTLSINCWVRRPGALRVETLEGKLLASTTKINESRDSLFISGNRKPWLLQPSLVNPVKDSQGFVVRRPEARYGEPAYGSGRAAAALDPVELTGERPVPLEAPFANVAEIADIAVVTHHGRDAVEAVLTPNSSYRPLFADAPLLFPGRTAVRIDLETGICVASQSLDGDSAGAGHWMVLLGIDEYMLDDLFEEVSMGLTDVRAHIPWELGPDQ
;
A
#
# COMPACT_ATOMS: atom_id res chain seq x y z
N MET A 1 -16.81 -16.14 -24.01
CA MET A 1 -17.32 -15.59 -22.73
C MET A 1 -16.57 -14.28 -22.52
N SER A 2 -17.23 -13.12 -22.64
CA SER A 2 -16.57 -11.83 -22.41
C SER A 2 -16.10 -11.74 -20.96
N ALA A 3 -14.86 -11.32 -20.75
CA ALA A 3 -14.36 -11.03 -19.41
C ALA A 3 -15.31 -10.03 -18.73
N PRO A 4 -15.65 -10.22 -17.44
CA PRO A 4 -16.50 -9.28 -16.73
C PRO A 4 -15.86 -7.88 -16.78
N THR A 5 -16.56 -6.92 -17.37
CA THR A 5 -16.08 -5.54 -17.45
C THR A 5 -16.16 -4.92 -16.06
N PHE A 6 -15.01 -4.64 -15.47
CA PHE A 6 -14.92 -3.96 -14.19
C PHE A 6 -15.27 -2.47 -14.39
N THR A 7 -16.25 -1.95 -13.63
CA THR A 7 -16.76 -0.59 -13.82
C THR A 7 -16.03 0.41 -12.92
N ALA A 8 -16.10 1.71 -13.26
CA ALA A 8 -15.53 2.77 -12.42
C ALA A 8 -16.12 2.79 -11.00
N ASP A 9 -17.41 2.47 -10.85
CA ASP A 9 -18.05 2.39 -9.53
C ASP A 9 -17.59 1.16 -8.74
N ALA A 10 -17.40 0.01 -9.39
CA ALA A 10 -16.80 -1.16 -8.75
C ALA A 10 -15.37 -0.86 -8.25
N PHE A 11 -14.57 -0.10 -9.00
CA PHE A 11 -13.25 0.38 -8.58
C PHE A 11 -13.32 1.23 -7.32
N ARG A 12 -14.23 2.21 -7.29
CA ARG A 12 -14.43 3.05 -6.10
C ARG A 12 -14.91 2.22 -4.91
N HIS A 13 -15.81 1.26 -5.12
CA HIS A 13 -16.28 0.40 -4.02
C HIS A 13 -15.16 -0.51 -3.50
N LEU A 14 -14.33 -1.05 -4.39
CA LEU A 14 -13.17 -1.86 -4.01
C LEU A 14 -12.19 -1.05 -3.14
N ALA A 15 -11.79 0.13 -3.59
CA ALA A 15 -10.92 1.03 -2.82
C ALA A 15 -11.56 1.45 -1.47
N ARG A 16 -12.89 1.64 -1.43
CA ARG A 16 -13.60 1.88 -0.16
C ARG A 16 -13.58 0.68 0.78
N SER A 17 -13.35 -0.54 0.29
CA SER A 17 -13.51 -1.76 1.09
C SER A 17 -12.32 -2.08 1.98
N SER A 18 -11.13 -1.51 1.72
CA SER A 18 -9.87 -1.91 2.38
C SER A 18 -9.96 -2.08 3.91
N PRO A 19 -10.61 -1.17 4.68
CA PRO A 19 -10.72 -1.32 6.13
C PRO A 19 -11.40 -2.59 6.65
N TRP A 20 -12.13 -3.31 5.81
CA TRP A 20 -12.90 -4.51 6.17
C TRP A 20 -12.34 -5.81 5.58
N ARG A 21 -11.25 -5.75 4.80
CA ARG A 21 -10.75 -6.93 4.05
C ARG A 21 -9.47 -7.53 4.61
N TRP A 22 -8.90 -6.91 5.63
CA TRP A 22 -7.70 -7.38 6.30
C TRP A 22 -7.61 -6.76 7.71
N GLN A 23 -6.94 -7.45 8.62
CA GLN A 23 -6.57 -7.04 9.97
C GLN A 23 -5.06 -6.92 10.13
N SER A 24 -4.29 -7.80 9.48
CA SER A 24 -2.83 -7.69 9.41
C SER A 24 -2.34 -7.81 7.97
N VAL A 25 -1.23 -7.12 7.66
CA VAL A 25 -0.58 -7.20 6.37
C VAL A 25 0.92 -7.02 6.52
N ARG A 26 1.67 -7.87 5.81
CA ARG A 26 3.12 -7.79 5.67
C ARG A 26 3.43 -7.49 4.23
N PHE A 27 4.23 -6.45 3.98
CA PHE A 27 4.49 -5.99 2.61
C PHE A 27 5.86 -5.33 2.48
N GLU A 28 6.41 -5.40 1.26
CA GLU A 28 7.50 -4.54 0.82
C GLU A 28 6.93 -3.28 0.19
N LEU A 29 7.49 -2.12 0.49
CA LEU A 29 7.14 -0.84 -0.11
C LEU A 29 8.37 -0.21 -0.77
N HIS A 30 8.27 0.08 -2.05
CA HIS A 30 9.27 0.77 -2.84
C HIS A 30 8.73 2.15 -3.26
N ARG A 31 9.45 3.22 -2.89
CA ARG A 31 9.14 4.62 -3.23
C ARG A 31 9.62 5.00 -4.64
N LYS A 32 10.46 4.15 -5.23
CA LYS A 32 10.83 4.17 -6.64
C LYS A 32 10.42 2.81 -7.21
N PHE A 33 9.91 2.79 -8.44
CA PHE A 33 9.64 1.52 -9.12
C PHE A 33 10.93 0.68 -9.16
N PRO A 34 10.88 -0.59 -8.74
CA PRO A 34 12.05 -1.45 -8.82
C PRO A 34 12.51 -1.48 -10.28
N ASN A 35 13.81 -1.29 -10.51
CA ASN A 35 14.39 -1.51 -11.82
C ASN A 35 14.16 -2.98 -12.15
N SER A 36 13.27 -3.23 -13.11
CA SER A 36 12.99 -4.52 -13.73
C SER A 36 14.04 -5.62 -13.52
N VAL A 37 13.71 -6.55 -12.63
CA VAL A 37 14.06 -7.96 -12.83
C VAL A 37 12.94 -8.66 -13.66
N TYR A 38 11.78 -8.00 -13.83
CA TYR A 38 10.61 -8.48 -14.58
C TYR A 38 10.36 -7.83 -15.96
N GLY A 39 11.37 -7.19 -16.58
CA GLY A 39 11.31 -6.78 -18.00
C GLY A 39 10.67 -5.41 -18.30
N GLY A 40 11.22 -4.34 -17.75
CA GLY A 40 10.88 -2.95 -18.04
C GLY A 40 11.93 -2.00 -17.47
N SER A 41 12.83 -1.49 -18.33
CA SER A 41 13.75 -0.40 -17.97
C SER A 41 13.02 0.66 -17.16
N GLY A 42 13.61 1.15 -16.06
CA GLY A 42 13.01 2.04 -15.06
C GLY A 42 12.52 3.40 -15.57
N ASN A 43 11.57 3.38 -16.51
CA ASN A 43 10.84 4.46 -17.17
C ASN A 43 9.57 3.92 -17.89
N SER A 44 9.12 2.68 -17.66
CA SER A 44 7.98 2.11 -18.41
C SER A 44 6.90 1.56 -17.50
N TRP A 45 5.79 2.28 -17.44
CA TRP A 45 4.45 1.78 -17.13
C TRP A 45 3.45 2.66 -17.89
N VAL A 46 3.45 2.54 -19.21
CA VAL A 46 2.35 2.94 -20.11
C VAL A 46 2.37 2.01 -21.35
N PRO A 47 1.26 1.87 -22.09
CA PRO A 47 0.68 0.60 -22.49
C PRO A 47 1.21 0.13 -23.85
N LEU A 48 1.52 -1.16 -24.00
CA LEU A 48 1.56 -1.76 -25.33
C LEU A 48 0.12 -2.04 -25.80
N ALA A 49 -0.58 -0.99 -26.21
CA ALA A 49 -1.75 -1.12 -27.07
C ALA A 49 -1.38 -0.68 -28.49
N VAL A 50 -1.00 -1.69 -29.29
CA VAL A 50 -1.11 -1.77 -30.76
C VAL A 50 -0.49 -0.63 -31.58
N THR A 51 0.72 -0.88 -32.10
CA THR A 51 1.00 -0.85 -33.55
C THR A 51 2.41 -1.40 -33.77
N GLY A 52 2.54 -2.33 -34.73
CA GLY A 52 3.81 -3.00 -35.00
C GLY A 52 4.89 -2.01 -35.45
N ALA A 53 5.99 -1.97 -34.72
CA ALA A 53 7.26 -1.43 -35.20
C ALA A 53 8.41 -2.15 -34.47
N GLU A 54 9.29 -2.76 -35.25
CA GLU A 54 10.49 -3.46 -34.79
C GLU A 54 11.41 -2.55 -33.96
N VAL A 55 11.82 -3.01 -32.79
CA VAL A 55 12.87 -2.37 -31.98
C VAL A 55 14.22 -2.97 -32.37
N LYS A 56 15.09 -2.16 -32.96
CA LYS A 56 16.51 -2.48 -33.17
C LYS A 56 17.27 -2.34 -31.86
N THR A 57 17.85 -3.44 -31.39
CA THR A 57 18.78 -3.50 -30.26
C THR A 57 20.10 -2.81 -30.61
N THR A 58 20.59 -1.91 -29.75
CA THR A 58 22.00 -1.49 -29.74
C THR A 58 22.66 -2.03 -28.48
N PRO A 59 23.79 -2.75 -28.58
CA PRO A 59 24.45 -3.35 -27.43
C PRO A 59 25.45 -2.38 -26.78
N GLY A 60 25.60 -2.48 -25.45
CA GLY A 60 26.78 -1.97 -24.75
C GLY A 60 26.51 -1.07 -23.56
N ILE A 61 26.01 -1.63 -22.45
CA ILE A 61 26.31 -1.12 -21.11
C ILE A 61 26.62 -2.33 -20.23
N ASP A 62 27.86 -2.35 -19.73
CA ASP A 62 28.51 -3.41 -18.96
C ASP A 62 27.75 -3.74 -17.64
N GLU A 63 27.51 -5.03 -17.38
CA GLU A 63 26.69 -5.53 -16.27
C GLU A 63 27.25 -5.14 -14.89
N ARG A 64 28.55 -4.82 -14.79
CA ARG A 64 29.20 -4.41 -13.54
C ARG A 64 28.81 -3.01 -13.06
N THR A 65 28.34 -2.13 -13.95
CA THR A 65 27.91 -0.77 -13.58
C THR A 65 26.45 -0.73 -13.13
N ARG A 66 25.68 -1.80 -13.38
CA ARG A 66 24.24 -1.88 -13.10
C ARG A 66 23.93 -2.14 -11.61
N GLY A 67 24.84 -2.80 -10.88
CA GLY A 67 24.66 -3.13 -9.45
C GLY A 67 25.11 -2.06 -8.44
N LEU A 68 25.72 -0.95 -8.89
CA LEU A 68 26.34 0.05 -7.98
C LEU A 68 25.46 1.28 -7.67
N LEU A 69 24.23 1.33 -8.20
CA LEU A 69 23.32 2.46 -8.02
C LEU A 69 22.03 2.13 -7.27
N GLU A 70 21.83 0.86 -6.88
CA GLU A 70 20.72 0.45 -5.99
C GLU A 70 21.01 0.75 -4.51
N ASP A 71 22.25 1.15 -4.18
CA ASP A 71 22.79 1.16 -2.81
C ASP A 71 23.04 2.57 -2.21
N LYS A 72 22.07 3.51 -2.25
CA LYS A 72 22.29 4.81 -1.56
C LYS A 72 21.17 5.42 -0.72
N ASP A 73 19.99 4.80 -0.64
CA ASP A 73 19.02 5.20 0.39
C ASP A 73 18.18 3.99 0.84
N PRO A 74 18.50 3.39 2.01
CA PRO A 74 17.79 2.22 2.52
C PRO A 74 16.34 2.53 2.92
N THR A 75 15.90 3.79 2.82
CA THR A 75 14.49 4.20 3.03
C THR A 75 13.65 4.19 1.76
N LEU A 76 14.27 3.94 0.59
CA LEU A 76 13.55 3.83 -0.68
C LEU A 76 12.79 2.53 -0.81
N SER A 77 13.29 1.45 -0.18
CA SER A 77 12.61 0.16 -0.12
C SER A 77 12.62 -0.34 1.31
N ILE A 78 11.45 -0.66 1.85
CA ILE A 78 11.29 -1.04 3.26
C ILE A 78 10.35 -2.24 3.40
N ASN A 79 10.61 -3.06 4.40
CA ASN A 79 9.70 -4.10 4.87
C ASN A 79 8.78 -3.52 5.94
N CYS A 80 7.49 -3.78 5.82
CA CYS A 80 6.47 -3.26 6.71
C CYS A 80 5.58 -4.39 7.22
N TRP A 81 5.29 -4.35 8.52
CA TRP A 81 4.24 -5.15 9.16
C TRP A 81 3.24 -4.21 9.76
N VAL A 82 1.98 -4.37 9.41
CA VAL A 82 0.87 -3.60 9.97
C VAL A 82 -0.13 -4.57 10.56
N ARG A 83 -0.56 -4.30 11.80
CA ARG A 83 -1.66 -5.01 12.44
C ARG A 83 -2.60 -4.00 13.09
N ARG A 84 -3.88 -4.09 12.74
CA ARG A 84 -4.92 -3.24 13.33
C ARG A 84 -5.26 -3.73 14.75
N PRO A 85 -5.49 -2.81 15.71
CA PRO A 85 -5.39 -1.35 15.57
C PRO A 85 -3.95 -0.83 15.79
N GLY A 86 -3.38 -0.16 14.79
CA GLY A 86 -2.28 0.78 14.96
C GLY A 86 -0.88 0.21 15.24
N ALA A 87 -0.67 -1.11 15.21
CA ALA A 87 0.66 -1.70 15.32
C ALA A 87 1.38 -1.64 13.96
N LEU A 88 2.61 -1.14 13.96
CA LEU A 88 3.46 -0.95 12.80
C LEU A 88 4.89 -1.28 13.19
N ARG A 89 5.54 -2.11 12.37
CA ARG A 89 6.98 -2.33 12.36
C ARG A 89 7.50 -2.02 10.96
N VAL A 90 8.62 -1.31 10.89
CA VAL A 90 9.29 -0.97 9.64
C VAL A 90 10.76 -1.35 9.74
N GLU A 91 11.24 -2.09 8.76
CA GLU A 91 12.64 -2.49 8.62
C GLU A 91 13.17 -2.11 7.24
N THR A 92 14.49 -2.01 7.09
CA THR A 92 15.13 -2.04 5.77
C THR A 92 14.97 -3.43 5.13
N LEU A 93 15.29 -3.56 3.85
CA LEU A 93 15.28 -4.88 3.19
C LEU A 93 16.29 -5.86 3.80
N GLU A 94 17.36 -5.35 4.41
CA GLU A 94 18.39 -6.12 5.10
C GLU A 94 18.00 -6.51 6.54
N GLY A 95 16.79 -6.15 6.99
CA GLY A 95 16.27 -6.48 8.32
C GLY A 95 16.70 -5.53 9.44
N LYS A 96 17.24 -4.35 9.11
CA LYS A 96 17.55 -3.34 10.13
C LYS A 96 16.27 -2.62 10.55
N LEU A 97 15.93 -2.65 11.83
CA LEU A 97 14.77 -1.94 12.37
C LEU A 97 14.89 -0.42 12.18
N LEU A 98 13.87 0.18 11.55
CA LEU A 98 13.72 1.61 11.34
C LEU A 98 12.70 2.22 12.30
N ALA A 99 11.56 1.56 12.52
CA ALA A 99 10.52 2.04 13.42
C ALA A 99 9.65 0.91 13.98
N SER A 100 9.13 1.09 15.19
CA SER A 100 8.15 0.19 15.81
C SER A 100 7.19 0.91 16.77
N THR A 101 5.95 0.43 16.90
CA THR A 101 4.91 1.09 17.72
C THR A 101 5.15 1.05 19.24
N THR A 102 6.04 0.20 19.77
CA THR A 102 6.37 0.22 21.22
C THR A 102 6.98 1.54 21.70
N LYS A 103 7.55 2.35 20.79
CA LYS A 103 8.05 3.70 21.08
C LYS A 103 6.97 4.78 20.99
N ILE A 104 5.80 4.60 21.61
CA ILE A 104 4.77 5.66 21.64
C ILE A 104 5.27 6.96 22.32
N ASN A 105 6.32 6.87 23.14
CA ASN A 105 6.87 8.00 23.90
C ASN A 105 8.16 8.62 23.33
N GLU A 106 8.81 8.03 22.32
CA GLU A 106 10.04 8.58 21.72
C GLU A 106 9.76 9.11 20.30
N SER A 107 9.74 10.44 20.17
CA SER A 107 9.61 11.24 18.94
C SER A 107 8.41 10.97 18.02
N ARG A 108 7.51 11.95 17.95
CA ARG A 108 6.31 11.98 17.09
C ARG A 108 6.60 12.29 15.62
N ASP A 109 7.86 12.45 15.22
CA ASP A 109 8.15 13.05 13.91
C ASP A 109 7.96 12.08 12.74
N SER A 110 8.27 10.78 12.92
CA SER A 110 8.22 9.81 11.81
C SER A 110 7.08 8.81 11.92
N LEU A 111 6.57 8.48 13.10
CA LEU A 111 5.49 7.51 13.30
C LEU A 111 4.19 8.21 13.74
N PHE A 112 3.12 8.06 12.97
CA PHE A 112 1.82 8.59 13.36
C PHE A 112 0.67 7.72 12.83
N ILE A 113 -0.51 7.83 13.46
CA ILE A 113 -1.73 7.19 12.96
C ILE A 113 -2.55 8.26 12.26
N SER A 114 -2.94 8.00 11.02
CA SER A 114 -3.66 8.97 10.15
C SER A 114 -5.07 9.31 10.60
N GLY A 115 -5.58 8.57 11.58
CA GLY A 115 -6.97 8.60 12.03
C GLY A 115 -7.34 9.71 13.00
N ASN A 116 -8.63 10.07 12.98
CA ASN A 116 -9.19 11.02 13.94
C ASN A 116 -9.20 10.42 15.35
N ARG A 117 -8.65 11.15 16.34
CA ARG A 117 -8.58 10.72 17.74
C ARG A 117 -9.91 10.95 18.48
N LYS A 118 -11.04 10.62 17.87
CA LYS A 118 -12.32 10.52 18.58
C LYS A 118 -12.35 9.16 19.28
N PRO A 119 -12.03 9.06 20.58
CA PRO A 119 -11.83 7.76 21.25
C PRO A 119 -13.11 6.91 21.30
N TRP A 120 -14.28 7.52 21.13
CA TRP A 120 -15.57 6.84 21.13
C TRP A 120 -15.96 6.21 19.78
N LEU A 121 -15.22 6.48 18.70
CA LEU A 121 -15.50 5.82 17.41
C LEU A 121 -14.99 4.38 17.43
N LEU A 122 -15.85 3.46 16.99
CA LEU A 122 -15.51 2.05 16.83
C LEU A 122 -14.53 1.86 15.66
N GLN A 123 -13.72 0.81 15.74
CA GLN A 123 -12.86 0.39 14.63
C GLN A 123 -13.71 -0.01 13.41
N PRO A 124 -13.22 0.20 12.18
CA PRO A 124 -13.93 -0.20 10.96
C PRO A 124 -14.38 -1.67 10.99
N SER A 125 -13.53 -2.58 11.48
CA SER A 125 -13.85 -4.01 11.60
C SER A 125 -15.03 -4.34 12.51
N LEU A 126 -15.41 -3.41 13.40
CA LEU A 126 -16.52 -3.56 14.36
C LEU A 126 -17.81 -2.89 13.88
N VAL A 127 -17.82 -2.28 12.70
CA VAL A 127 -19.00 -1.61 12.12
C VAL A 127 -19.33 -2.16 10.73
N ASN A 128 -20.62 -2.27 10.43
CA ASN A 128 -21.08 -2.83 9.16
C ASN A 128 -21.26 -1.72 8.10
N PRO A 129 -20.51 -1.77 6.98
CA PRO A 129 -20.69 -0.83 5.88
C PRO A 129 -21.85 -1.24 4.97
N VAL A 130 -22.32 -0.31 4.13
CA VAL A 130 -23.25 -0.65 3.05
C VAL A 130 -22.44 -1.24 1.90
N LYS A 131 -22.80 -2.44 1.46
CA LYS A 131 -22.13 -3.17 0.39
C LYS A 131 -23.01 -3.27 -0.86
N ASP A 132 -22.40 -3.40 -2.03
CA ASP A 132 -23.07 -3.70 -3.28
C ASP A 132 -23.30 -5.22 -3.44
N SER A 133 -23.85 -5.63 -4.58
CA SER A 133 -24.09 -7.05 -4.90
C SER A 133 -22.82 -7.91 -4.97
N GLN A 134 -21.65 -7.29 -5.15
CA GLN A 134 -20.35 -7.96 -5.20
C GLN A 134 -19.65 -7.97 -3.83
N GLY A 135 -20.32 -7.43 -2.80
CA GLY A 135 -19.78 -7.34 -1.44
C GLY A 135 -18.81 -6.18 -1.23
N PHE A 136 -18.63 -5.28 -2.20
CA PHE A 136 -17.75 -4.12 -2.08
C PHE A 136 -18.48 -2.94 -1.43
N VAL A 137 -17.75 -2.12 -0.69
CA VAL A 137 -18.30 -1.04 0.13
C VAL A 137 -18.74 0.15 -0.72
N VAL A 138 -20.04 0.39 -0.73
CA VAL A 138 -20.68 1.57 -1.34
C VAL A 138 -20.57 2.78 -0.43
N ARG A 139 -20.82 2.59 0.88
CA ARG A 139 -20.84 3.65 1.89
C ARG A 139 -20.11 3.22 3.15
N ARG A 140 -19.17 4.05 3.58
CA ARG A 140 -18.45 3.91 4.85
C ARG A 140 -19.28 4.50 6.01
N PRO A 141 -19.51 3.79 7.11
CA PRO A 141 -20.11 4.33 8.34
C PRO A 141 -19.13 5.30 9.03
N GLU A 142 -19.59 6.04 10.04
CA GLU A 142 -18.66 6.79 10.90
C GLU A 142 -17.88 5.79 11.77
N ALA A 143 -16.56 5.75 11.58
CA ALA A 143 -15.66 4.84 12.27
C ALA A 143 -14.30 5.50 12.50
N ARG A 144 -13.48 4.89 13.35
CA ARG A 144 -12.11 5.30 13.60
C ARG A 144 -11.19 4.81 12.48
N TYR A 145 -11.34 5.40 11.30
CA TYR A 145 -10.42 5.17 10.18
C TYR A 145 -9.03 5.68 10.50
N GLY A 146 -8.04 5.09 9.85
CA GLY A 146 -6.67 5.58 9.83
C GLY A 146 -5.68 4.48 10.08
N GLU A 147 -4.64 4.47 9.26
CA GLU A 147 -3.58 3.47 9.29
C GLU A 147 -2.32 4.06 9.93
N PRO A 148 -1.50 3.22 10.58
CA PRO A 148 -0.20 3.66 11.03
C PRO A 148 0.69 3.99 9.82
N ALA A 149 1.38 5.12 9.89
CA ALA A 149 2.25 5.65 8.85
C ALA A 149 3.69 5.80 9.38
N TYR A 150 4.66 5.61 8.49
CA TYR A 150 6.07 5.88 8.74
C TYR A 150 6.64 6.87 7.71
N GLY A 151 7.30 7.92 8.19
CA GLY A 151 7.89 8.99 7.40
C GLY A 151 6.83 9.85 6.73
N SER A 152 6.28 9.37 5.60
CA SER A 152 5.20 10.03 4.87
C SER A 152 3.88 9.29 5.02
N GLY A 153 2.77 9.99 4.81
CA GLY A 153 1.45 9.38 4.75
C GLY A 153 1.20 8.42 3.58
N ARG A 154 2.18 8.23 2.66
CA ARG A 154 2.07 7.41 1.45
C ARG A 154 1.59 5.98 1.72
N ALA A 155 2.23 5.29 2.67
CA ALA A 155 1.88 3.91 3.00
C ALA A 155 0.47 3.82 3.59
N ALA A 156 0.12 4.75 4.48
CA ALA A 156 -1.21 4.80 5.08
C ALA A 156 -2.31 5.13 4.04
N ALA A 157 -2.06 6.04 3.10
CA ALA A 157 -2.97 6.30 1.98
C ALA A 157 -3.10 5.07 1.06
N ALA A 158 -2.01 4.35 0.82
CA ALA A 158 -2.04 3.12 0.03
C ALA A 158 -2.85 2.01 0.70
N LEU A 159 -2.69 1.84 2.02
CA LEU A 159 -3.41 0.86 2.82
C LEU A 159 -4.91 1.19 2.94
N ASP A 160 -5.29 2.47 2.93
CA ASP A 160 -6.68 2.90 2.89
C ASP A 160 -6.92 3.93 1.76
N PRO A 161 -7.08 3.49 0.49
CA PRO A 161 -7.11 4.37 -0.69
C PRO A 161 -8.48 5.07 -0.88
N VAL A 162 -9.10 5.49 0.22
CA VAL A 162 -10.41 6.14 0.23
C VAL A 162 -10.42 7.48 -0.51
N GLU A 163 -9.28 8.16 -0.56
CA GLU A 163 -9.11 9.43 -1.28
C GLU A 163 -9.36 9.31 -2.79
N LEU A 164 -9.34 8.09 -3.36
CA LEU A 164 -9.67 7.84 -4.77
C LEU A 164 -11.17 7.78 -5.04
N THR A 165 -11.98 7.73 -3.99
CA THR A 165 -13.37 7.26 -4.10
C THR A 165 -14.39 8.38 -3.96
N GLY A 166 -14.04 9.46 -3.26
CA GLY A 166 -14.97 10.52 -2.88
C GLY A 166 -15.95 10.09 -1.78
N GLU A 167 -16.60 11.08 -1.18
CA GLU A 167 -17.57 10.85 -0.11
C GLU A 167 -18.84 10.17 -0.65
N ARG A 168 -19.49 9.38 0.21
CA ARG A 168 -20.87 8.88 -0.01
C ARG A 168 -21.60 8.82 1.33
N PRO A 169 -22.89 9.20 1.39
CA PRO A 169 -23.74 9.66 0.30
C PRO A 169 -23.41 11.11 -0.08
N VAL A 170 -23.65 11.46 -1.33
CA VAL A 170 -23.47 12.81 -1.88
C VAL A 170 -24.81 13.26 -2.46
N PRO A 171 -25.23 14.52 -2.25
CA PRO A 171 -26.41 15.07 -2.89
C PRO A 171 -26.32 14.90 -4.41
N LEU A 172 -27.45 14.63 -5.07
CA LEU A 172 -27.49 14.47 -6.53
C LEU A 172 -26.95 15.70 -7.28
N GLU A 173 -27.13 16.88 -6.69
CA GLU A 173 -26.73 18.17 -7.24
C GLU A 173 -25.27 18.53 -6.94
N ALA A 174 -24.53 17.72 -6.16
CA ALA A 174 -23.14 18.01 -5.83
C ALA A 174 -22.24 17.77 -7.07
N PRO A 175 -21.70 18.83 -7.69
CA PRO A 175 -20.81 18.65 -8.83
C PRO A 175 -19.53 17.96 -8.37
N PHE A 176 -18.92 17.15 -9.23
CA PHE A 176 -17.62 16.49 -8.97
C PHE A 176 -17.59 15.60 -7.72
N ALA A 177 -18.72 15.01 -7.35
CA ALA A 177 -18.80 14.10 -6.20
C ALA A 177 -17.87 12.88 -6.32
N ASN A 178 -17.61 12.44 -7.55
CA ASN A 178 -16.48 11.57 -7.85
C ASN A 178 -15.23 12.43 -7.97
N VAL A 179 -14.24 12.21 -7.12
CA VAL A 179 -13.00 13.02 -7.02
C VAL A 179 -12.01 12.82 -8.17
N ALA A 180 -12.17 11.75 -8.94
CA ALA A 180 -11.34 11.46 -10.10
C ALA A 180 -12.16 10.81 -11.22
N GLU A 181 -11.81 11.16 -12.45
CA GLU A 181 -12.22 10.44 -13.65
C GLU A 181 -11.39 9.16 -13.77
N ILE A 182 -12.04 8.05 -14.11
CA ILE A 182 -11.41 6.73 -14.16
C ILE A 182 -11.55 6.20 -15.59
N ALA A 183 -10.43 5.87 -16.22
CA ALA A 183 -10.34 5.30 -17.55
C ALA A 183 -9.50 4.01 -17.53
N ASP A 184 -9.49 3.29 -18.66
CA ASP A 184 -8.60 2.15 -18.93
C ASP A 184 -8.58 1.08 -17.82
N ILE A 185 -9.77 0.72 -17.35
CA ILE A 185 -9.91 -0.26 -16.27
C ILE A 185 -9.64 -1.67 -16.79
N ALA A 186 -8.68 -2.36 -16.18
CA ALA A 186 -8.32 -3.73 -16.51
C ALA A 186 -8.04 -4.55 -15.24
N VAL A 187 -8.45 -5.82 -15.25
CA VAL A 187 -7.97 -6.80 -14.27
C VAL A 187 -6.59 -7.26 -14.72
N VAL A 188 -5.62 -7.20 -13.81
CA VAL A 188 -4.22 -7.53 -14.04
C VAL A 188 -3.70 -8.41 -12.91
N THR A 189 -2.57 -9.06 -13.10
CA THR A 189 -1.87 -9.78 -12.03
C THR A 189 -0.72 -8.91 -11.51
N HIS A 190 -0.64 -8.77 -10.19
CA HIS A 190 0.40 -8.05 -9.47
C HIS A 190 1.08 -8.99 -8.47
N HIS A 191 2.31 -9.43 -8.77
CA HIS A 191 3.06 -10.37 -7.92
C HIS A 191 2.28 -11.65 -7.55
N GLY A 192 1.61 -12.25 -8.55
CA GLY A 192 0.84 -13.48 -8.37
C GLY A 192 -0.55 -13.28 -7.77
N ARG A 193 -0.98 -12.04 -7.55
CA ARG A 193 -2.29 -11.68 -6.99
C ARG A 193 -3.13 -10.93 -8.00
N ASP A 194 -4.44 -11.14 -7.99
CA ASP A 194 -5.33 -10.39 -8.87
C ASP A 194 -5.51 -8.95 -8.36
N ALA A 195 -5.36 -8.00 -9.28
CA ALA A 195 -5.51 -6.57 -9.03
C ALA A 195 -6.34 -5.92 -10.14
N VAL A 196 -6.87 -4.74 -9.86
CA VAL A 196 -7.48 -3.88 -10.88
C VAL A 196 -6.58 -2.67 -11.09
N GLU A 197 -6.17 -2.50 -12.33
CA GLU A 197 -5.48 -1.30 -12.81
C GLU A 197 -6.49 -0.33 -13.42
N ALA A 198 -6.28 0.96 -13.22
CA ALA A 198 -6.99 2.03 -13.90
C ALA A 198 -6.13 3.29 -14.01
N VAL A 199 -6.45 4.14 -14.98
CA VAL A 199 -5.86 5.48 -15.11
C VAL A 199 -6.83 6.49 -14.51
N LEU A 200 -6.34 7.25 -13.52
CA LEU A 200 -7.12 8.23 -12.78
C LEU A 200 -6.62 9.65 -13.08
N THR A 201 -7.56 10.56 -13.34
CA THR A 201 -7.29 12.00 -13.44
C THR A 201 -8.03 12.72 -12.30
N PRO A 202 -7.32 13.35 -11.34
CA PRO A 202 -7.97 14.06 -10.25
C PRO A 202 -8.67 15.31 -10.77
N ASN A 203 -9.86 15.59 -10.25
CA ASN A 203 -10.54 16.87 -10.51
C ASN A 203 -10.32 17.87 -9.37
N SER A 204 -10.96 19.04 -9.46
CA SER A 204 -10.84 20.12 -8.47
C SER A 204 -11.35 19.76 -7.06
N SER A 205 -12.14 18.68 -6.93
CA SER A 205 -12.66 18.18 -5.66
C SER A 205 -11.78 17.09 -5.03
N TYR A 206 -10.74 16.62 -5.73
CA TYR A 206 -9.77 15.70 -5.15
C TYR A 206 -9.06 16.34 -3.95
N ARG A 207 -9.10 15.65 -2.82
CA ARG A 207 -8.41 16.01 -1.58
C ARG A 207 -7.67 14.78 -1.10
N PRO A 208 -6.33 14.76 -1.17
CA PRO A 208 -5.57 13.66 -0.60
C PRO A 208 -5.71 13.66 0.92
N LEU A 209 -5.68 12.47 1.52
CA LEU A 209 -5.59 12.29 2.96
C LEU A 209 -4.30 12.93 3.51
N PHE A 210 -3.24 12.89 2.71
CA PHE A 210 -1.95 13.51 3.00
C PHE A 210 -1.50 14.39 1.85
N ALA A 211 -1.50 15.71 2.06
CA ALA A 211 -1.16 16.69 1.03
C ALA A 211 0.27 16.52 0.47
N ASP A 212 1.19 16.04 1.31
CA ASP A 212 2.59 15.76 1.02
C ASP A 212 2.82 14.38 0.38
N ALA A 213 1.81 13.50 0.38
CA ALA A 213 1.90 12.16 -0.18
C ALA A 213 0.61 11.70 -0.91
N PRO A 214 0.13 12.45 -1.91
CA PRO A 214 -1.13 12.14 -2.60
C PRO A 214 -1.00 10.91 -3.51
N LEU A 215 -1.96 9.98 -3.50
CA LEU A 215 -1.99 8.85 -4.43
C LEU A 215 -2.15 9.28 -5.88
N LEU A 216 -2.88 10.37 -6.15
CA LEU A 216 -2.99 10.98 -7.48
C LEU A 216 -2.08 12.20 -7.61
N PHE A 217 -1.35 12.26 -8.72
CA PHE A 217 -0.51 13.38 -9.10
C PHE A 217 -1.27 14.38 -9.99
N PRO A 218 -0.76 15.60 -10.20
CA PRO A 218 -1.31 16.49 -11.21
C PRO A 218 -1.26 15.83 -12.60
N GLY A 219 -2.41 15.66 -13.24
CA GLY A 219 -2.53 14.94 -14.52
C GLY A 219 -2.98 13.49 -14.33
N ARG A 220 -2.61 12.60 -15.26
CA ARG A 220 -3.01 11.19 -15.19
C ARG A 220 -2.07 10.39 -14.30
N THR A 221 -2.66 9.52 -13.49
CA THR A 221 -1.95 8.60 -12.61
C THR A 221 -2.46 7.18 -12.84
N ALA A 222 -1.59 6.23 -13.15
CA ALA A 222 -1.93 4.81 -13.15
C ALA A 222 -1.97 4.30 -11.71
N VAL A 223 -3.04 3.61 -11.32
CA VAL A 223 -3.22 3.05 -9.98
C VAL A 223 -3.60 1.59 -10.06
N ARG A 224 -3.06 0.77 -9.16
CA ARG A 224 -3.49 -0.62 -8.97
C ARG A 224 -4.03 -0.86 -7.57
N ILE A 225 -5.19 -1.51 -7.52
CA ILE A 225 -5.82 -1.95 -6.27
C ILE A 225 -5.88 -3.48 -6.25
N ASP A 226 -5.32 -4.11 -5.22
CA ASP A 226 -5.42 -5.56 -5.00
C ASP A 226 -6.90 -5.95 -4.76
N LEU A 227 -7.40 -6.95 -5.49
CA LEU A 227 -8.82 -7.31 -5.50
C LEU A 227 -9.29 -7.93 -4.18
N GLU A 228 -8.41 -8.65 -3.50
CA GLU A 228 -8.73 -9.35 -2.26
C GLU A 228 -8.75 -8.38 -1.07
N THR A 229 -7.77 -7.48 -0.99
CA THR A 229 -7.54 -6.59 0.16
C THR A 229 -8.09 -5.19 -0.04
N GLY A 230 -8.25 -4.71 -1.27
CA GLY A 230 -8.60 -3.32 -1.56
C GLY A 230 -7.45 -2.32 -1.32
N ILE A 231 -6.22 -2.81 -1.08
CA ILE A 231 -5.02 -1.99 -0.89
C ILE A 231 -4.53 -1.46 -2.24
N CYS A 232 -4.11 -0.19 -2.28
CA CYS A 232 -3.46 0.40 -3.43
C CYS A 232 -2.00 -0.08 -3.51
N VAL A 233 -1.76 -1.10 -4.31
CA VAL A 233 -0.44 -1.76 -4.43
C VAL A 233 0.50 -1.05 -5.39
N ALA A 234 0.00 -0.13 -6.23
CA ALA A 234 0.85 0.73 -7.03
C ALA A 234 0.15 2.05 -7.35
N SER A 235 0.93 3.13 -7.42
CA SER A 235 0.53 4.41 -8.02
C SER A 235 1.71 4.95 -8.81
N GLN A 236 1.46 5.48 -10.02
CA GLN A 236 2.46 6.10 -10.87
C GLN A 236 1.92 7.31 -11.60
N SER A 237 2.59 8.45 -11.47
CA SER A 237 2.30 9.59 -12.34
C SER A 237 2.71 9.29 -13.78
N LEU A 238 1.83 9.59 -14.74
CA LEU A 238 2.09 9.39 -16.16
C LEU A 238 2.49 10.69 -16.87
N ASP A 239 2.20 11.84 -16.27
CA ASP A 239 2.28 13.15 -16.91
C ASP A 239 3.15 14.15 -16.12
N GLY A 240 3.67 15.16 -16.83
CA GLY A 240 4.36 16.32 -16.28
C GLY A 240 5.70 16.00 -15.58
N ASP A 241 6.15 16.94 -14.73
CA ASP A 241 7.43 16.85 -14.01
C ASP A 241 7.46 15.72 -12.97
N SER A 242 6.29 15.19 -12.62
CA SER A 242 6.13 14.10 -11.68
C SER A 242 6.15 12.73 -12.34
N ALA A 243 6.24 12.64 -13.68
CA ALA A 243 6.17 11.38 -14.41
C ALA A 243 7.16 10.33 -13.86
N GLY A 244 6.64 9.13 -13.56
CA GLY A 244 7.39 8.05 -12.94
C GLY A 244 7.47 8.09 -11.41
N ALA A 245 7.08 9.20 -10.77
CA ALA A 245 6.93 9.25 -9.31
C ALA A 245 5.74 8.41 -8.85
N GLY A 246 5.83 7.85 -7.63
CA GLY A 246 4.79 6.95 -7.15
C GLY A 246 5.25 5.99 -6.06
N HIS A 247 4.58 4.85 -5.99
CA HIS A 247 5.00 3.73 -5.14
C HIS A 247 4.68 2.39 -5.80
N TRP A 248 5.39 1.37 -5.35
CA TRP A 248 5.16 -0.03 -5.66
C TRP A 248 5.15 -0.82 -4.36
N MET A 249 4.13 -1.64 -4.14
CA MET A 249 3.98 -2.44 -2.93
C MET A 249 3.83 -3.91 -3.30
N VAL A 250 4.54 -4.79 -2.61
CA VAL A 250 4.41 -6.24 -2.76
C VAL A 250 3.80 -6.79 -1.47
N LEU A 251 2.59 -7.33 -1.56
CA LEU A 251 1.94 -7.97 -0.42
C LEU A 251 2.55 -9.37 -0.23
N LEU A 252 3.19 -9.58 0.91
CA LEU A 252 3.88 -10.83 1.24
C LEU A 252 3.04 -11.75 2.14
N GLY A 253 2.13 -11.17 2.92
CA GLY A 253 1.27 -11.89 3.85
C GLY A 253 0.06 -11.05 4.26
N ILE A 254 -1.10 -11.69 4.37
CA ILE A 254 -2.38 -11.05 4.74
C ILE A 254 -3.02 -11.89 5.83
N ASP A 255 -3.50 -11.24 6.88
CA ASP A 255 -4.12 -11.88 8.05
C ASP A 255 -3.24 -13.00 8.66
N GLU A 256 -1.92 -12.87 8.47
CA GLU A 256 -0.94 -13.70 9.15
C GLU A 256 -0.98 -13.42 10.65
N TYR A 257 -0.82 -14.48 11.44
CA TYR A 257 -0.72 -14.36 12.87
C TYR A 257 0.59 -13.64 13.25
N MET A 258 0.47 -12.40 13.70
CA MET A 258 1.60 -11.57 14.14
C MET A 258 1.55 -11.43 15.66
N LEU A 259 2.56 -11.95 16.35
CA LEU A 259 2.72 -11.83 17.80
C LEU A 259 2.98 -10.39 18.22
N ASP A 260 2.67 -10.06 19.48
CA ASP A 260 2.94 -8.74 20.05
C ASP A 260 4.43 -8.42 20.05
N ASP A 261 5.27 -9.41 20.39
CA ASP A 261 6.74 -9.35 20.39
C ASP A 261 7.32 -8.91 19.04
N LEU A 262 6.62 -9.17 17.93
CA LEU A 262 7.04 -8.71 16.60
C LEU A 262 7.07 -7.18 16.54
N PHE A 263 6.17 -6.50 17.24
CA PHE A 263 6.10 -5.04 17.26
C PHE A 263 6.94 -4.42 18.37
N GLU A 264 7.69 -5.23 19.11
CA GLU A 264 8.66 -4.75 20.09
C GLU A 264 10.02 -4.48 19.44
N GLU A 265 10.75 -3.48 19.96
CA GLU A 265 12.09 -3.14 19.46
C GLU A 265 13.09 -4.23 19.83
N VAL A 266 12.99 -4.71 21.07
CA VAL A 266 13.73 -5.84 21.57
C VAL A 266 12.79 -7.03 21.47
N SER A 267 13.05 -7.93 20.52
CA SER A 267 12.49 -9.28 20.61
C SER A 267 13.06 -9.85 21.90
N MET A 268 12.25 -9.90 22.97
CA MET A 268 12.58 -10.70 24.13
C MET A 268 12.62 -12.12 23.60
N GLY A 269 13.83 -12.60 23.28
CA GLY A 269 14.04 -13.89 22.69
C GLY A 269 13.33 -14.91 23.56
N LEU A 270 12.11 -15.27 23.16
CA LEU A 270 11.39 -16.39 23.70
C LEU A 270 12.39 -17.51 23.56
N THR A 271 12.95 -17.92 24.71
CA THR A 271 13.86 -19.04 24.76
C THR A 271 13.14 -20.14 24.01
N ASP A 272 13.71 -20.61 22.90
CA ASP A 272 13.11 -21.70 22.15
C ASP A 272 12.87 -22.81 23.17
N VAL A 273 11.62 -23.08 23.52
CA VAL A 273 11.27 -24.09 24.52
C VAL A 273 11.65 -25.50 24.05
N ARG A 274 12.02 -25.67 22.77
CA ARG A 274 12.63 -26.89 22.24
C ARG A 274 14.14 -26.94 22.51
N ALA A 275 14.81 -25.80 22.67
CA ALA A 275 16.15 -25.76 23.22
C ALA A 275 16.03 -25.99 24.72
N HIS A 276 16.24 -27.25 25.13
CA HIS A 276 16.32 -27.63 26.53
C HIS A 276 17.32 -26.69 27.22
N ILE A 277 16.85 -25.87 28.17
CA ILE A 277 17.72 -25.07 29.04
C ILE A 277 18.45 -26.09 29.91
N PRO A 278 19.77 -26.31 29.73
CA PRO A 278 20.50 -27.21 30.59
C PRO A 278 20.52 -26.58 31.98
N TRP A 279 19.84 -27.22 32.93
CA TRP A 279 20.06 -26.92 34.32
C TRP A 279 21.44 -27.46 34.68
N GLU A 280 22.43 -26.58 34.81
CA GLU A 280 23.68 -26.95 35.47
C GLU A 280 23.36 -27.17 36.95
N LEU A 281 23.15 -28.44 37.31
CA LEU A 281 23.35 -28.89 38.67
C LEU A 281 24.83 -28.64 38.94
N GLY A 282 25.13 -27.73 39.88
CA GLY A 282 26.50 -27.41 40.25
C GLY A 282 27.31 -28.66 40.60
N PRO A 283 28.65 -28.57 40.64
CA PRO A 283 29.49 -29.74 40.87
C PRO A 283 29.21 -30.28 42.27
N ASP A 284 28.45 -31.38 42.33
CA ASP A 284 28.51 -32.49 43.28
C ASP A 284 27.19 -33.29 43.27
N GLN A 285 27.04 -34.18 42.28
CA GLN A 285 26.42 -35.51 42.42
C GLN A 285 27.05 -36.51 41.45
#